data_AF-A0A1J6W7A7-F1
#
_entry.id   AF-A0A1J6W7A7-F1
#
_cell.length_a   1.000
_cell.length_b   1.000
_cell.length_c   1.000
_cell.angle_alpha   90.00
_cell.angle_beta   90.00
_cell.angle_gamma   90.00
#
_symmetry.space_group_name_H-M   'P 1'
#
loop_
_entity.id
_entity.type
_entity.pdbx_description
1 polymer ?
#
loop_
_entity_poly.entity_id
_entity_poly.type
_entity_poly.pdbx_seq_one_letter_code
_entity_poly.pdbx_strand_id
1 'polypeptide(L)'
;MTKNQENRLDVILEQQEKVVSMWLDYWKDFSGFDTVPFWVITSMLVVPLVIIYFKIDRTKAFQIGFYGFNIHTWFTYSDAIAMRTGHVYYPFQVIPVLPVNFALDASLVPVTFMLVYQWCINNNKNVFLYGVLTCVFFAFLFKPVMNAWDYIQLGNGMNFFYLFLNYLGILIMAIVITRIFLYFEKHPKKAGKTD
;
A
#
# COMPACT_ATOMS: atom_id res chain seq x y z
N MET A 1 17.87 -28.58 10.41
CA MET A 1 18.59 -27.70 9.46
C MET A 1 19.94 -28.34 9.18
N THR A 2 20.48 -28.30 7.96
CA THR A 2 21.86 -28.76 7.73
C THR A 2 22.84 -27.73 8.28
N LYS A 3 24.05 -28.15 8.69
CA LYS A 3 25.08 -27.22 9.19
C LYS A 3 25.42 -26.09 8.20
N ASN A 4 25.33 -26.37 6.89
CA ASN A 4 25.50 -25.36 5.85
C ASN A 4 24.32 -24.36 5.79
N GLN A 5 23.09 -24.82 6.00
CA GLN A 5 21.92 -23.94 6.06
C GLN A 5 21.98 -23.02 7.29
N GLU A 6 22.38 -23.56 8.44
CA GLU A 6 22.55 -22.82 9.69
C GLU A 6 23.60 -21.70 9.53
N ASN A 7 24.81 -22.04 9.09
CA ASN A 7 25.87 -21.05 8.86
C ASN A 7 25.46 -19.94 7.89
N ARG A 8 24.71 -20.27 6.83
CA ARG A 8 24.24 -19.26 5.87
C ARG A 8 23.14 -18.37 6.44
N LEU A 9 22.26 -18.93 7.27
CA LEU A 9 21.22 -18.17 7.94
C LEU A 9 21.82 -17.21 8.97
N ASP A 10 22.81 -17.65 9.75
CA ASP A 10 23.49 -16.81 10.75
C ASP A 10 24.10 -15.56 10.13
N VAL A 11 24.78 -15.70 8.98
CA VAL A 11 25.33 -14.56 8.22
C VAL A 11 24.22 -13.61 7.76
N ILE A 12 23.08 -14.14 7.29
CA ILE A 12 21.95 -13.30 6.87
C ILE A 12 21.39 -12.52 8.07
N LEU A 13 21.23 -13.18 9.22
CA LEU A 13 20.69 -12.55 10.42
C LEU A 13 21.63 -11.47 10.98
N GLU A 14 22.94 -11.73 11.01
CA GLU A 14 23.94 -10.74 11.44
C GLU A 14 23.93 -9.49 10.54
N GLN A 15 23.84 -9.68 9.22
CA GLN A 15 23.75 -8.55 8.28
C GLN A 15 22.43 -7.81 8.41
N GLN A 16 21.32 -8.53 8.64
CA GLN A 16 20.02 -7.91 8.83
C GLN A 16 19.98 -7.04 10.09
N GLU A 17 20.60 -7.48 11.19
CA GLU A 17 20.71 -6.68 12.42
C GLU A 17 21.47 -5.37 12.18
N LYS A 18 22.61 -5.44 11.46
CA LYS A 18 23.37 -4.24 11.07
C LYS A 18 22.55 -3.29 10.21
N VAL A 19 21.80 -3.82 9.25
CA VAL A 19 20.92 -3.01 8.38
C VAL A 19 19.83 -2.32 9.21
N VAL A 20 19.19 -3.03 10.15
CA VAL A 20 18.17 -2.43 11.02
C VAL A 20 18.78 -1.31 11.88
N SER A 21 19.97 -1.51 12.45
CA SER A 21 20.66 -0.46 13.21
C SER A 21 20.93 0.77 12.35
N MET A 22 21.46 0.60 11.13
CA MET A 22 21.71 1.71 10.22
C MET A 22 20.45 2.48 9.84
N TRP A 23 19.32 1.79 9.64
CA TRP A 23 18.03 2.44 9.38
C TRP A 23 17.50 3.20 10.59
N LEU A 24 17.70 2.68 11.80
CA LEU A 24 17.31 3.38 13.03
C LEU A 24 18.15 4.65 13.24
N ASP A 25 19.46 4.57 13.01
CA ASP A 25 20.36 5.73 13.10
C ASP A 25 20.00 6.77 12.03
N TYR A 26 19.81 6.34 10.78
CA TYR A 26 19.36 7.22 9.68
C TYR A 26 18.02 7.88 10.01
N TRP A 27 17.06 7.10 10.53
CA TRP A 27 15.76 7.62 10.89
C TRP A 27 15.86 8.66 11.98
N LYS A 28 16.68 8.42 13.02
CA LYS A 28 16.89 9.37 14.11
C LYS A 28 17.49 10.68 13.61
N ASP A 29 18.42 10.62 12.66
CA ASP A 29 19.14 11.79 12.16
C ASP A 29 18.34 12.59 11.11
N PHE A 30 17.49 11.93 10.30
CA PHE A 30 16.87 12.56 9.12
C PHE A 30 15.35 12.41 9.02
N SER A 31 14.73 11.48 9.74
CA SER A 31 13.29 11.16 9.66
C SER A 31 12.61 11.13 11.04
N GLY A 32 13.26 11.67 12.07
CA GLY A 32 12.78 11.72 13.45
C GLY A 32 11.68 12.76 13.66
N PHE A 33 11.10 12.77 14.87
CA PHE A 33 9.98 13.66 15.22
C PHE A 33 10.29 15.16 15.09
N ASP A 34 11.56 15.53 15.11
CA ASP A 34 12.08 16.88 14.97
C ASP A 34 12.27 17.31 13.51
N THR A 35 12.04 16.43 12.53
CA THR A 35 12.23 16.73 11.11
C THR A 35 10.92 16.98 10.37
N VAL A 36 10.96 17.86 9.35
CA VAL A 36 9.80 18.13 8.48
C VAL A 36 9.33 16.87 7.72
N PRO A 37 10.21 16.02 7.16
CA PRO A 37 9.79 14.79 6.48
C PRO A 37 8.94 13.86 7.32
N PHE A 38 9.23 13.75 8.62
CA PHE A 38 8.41 12.94 9.52
C PHE A 38 6.96 13.40 9.55
N TRP A 39 6.72 14.71 9.70
CA TRP A 39 5.37 15.25 9.76
C TRP A 39 4.63 15.19 8.42
N VAL A 40 5.36 15.34 7.31
CA VAL A 40 4.78 15.13 5.98
C VAL A 40 4.25 13.70 5.83
N ILE A 41 5.03 12.68 6.20
CA ILE A 41 4.62 11.28 6.03
C ILE A 41 3.59 10.88 7.09
N THR A 42 3.71 11.40 8.30
CA THR A 42 2.68 11.25 9.34
C THR A 42 1.36 11.84 8.87
N SER A 43 1.36 12.97 8.16
CA SER A 43 0.14 13.53 7.58
C SER A 43 -0.47 12.60 6.51
N MET A 44 0.37 11.96 5.68
CA MET A 44 -0.07 10.95 4.71
C MET A 44 -0.66 9.70 5.38
N LEU A 45 -0.27 9.40 6.62
CA LEU A 45 -0.87 8.33 7.42
C LEU A 45 -2.20 8.79 8.05
N VAL A 46 -2.21 9.91 8.76
CA VAL A 46 -3.34 10.31 9.62
C VAL A 46 -4.48 10.96 8.84
N VAL A 47 -4.18 11.88 7.91
CA VAL A 47 -5.21 12.67 7.22
C VAL A 47 -6.20 11.80 6.44
N PRO A 48 -5.77 10.81 5.62
CA PRO A 48 -6.72 9.97 4.90
C PRO A 48 -7.60 9.14 5.85
N LEU A 49 -7.05 8.61 6.95
CA LEU A 49 -7.82 7.87 7.95
C LEU A 49 -8.90 8.73 8.62
N VAL A 50 -8.58 9.98 8.94
CA VAL A 50 -9.56 10.95 9.46
C VAL A 50 -10.63 11.23 8.41
N ILE A 51 -10.24 11.46 7.14
CA ILE A 51 -11.20 11.73 6.05
C ILE A 51 -12.17 10.56 5.87
N ILE A 52 -11.67 9.32 5.78
CA ILE A 52 -12.54 8.15 5.54
C ILE A 52 -13.45 7.88 6.73
N TYR A 53 -13.00 8.13 7.97
CA TYR A 53 -13.85 8.01 9.14
C TYR A 53 -15.11 8.88 9.03
N PHE A 54 -14.99 10.12 8.54
CA PHE A 54 -16.14 11.00 8.38
C PHE A 54 -16.92 10.82 7.07
N LYS A 55 -16.23 10.46 5.97
CA LYS A 55 -16.81 10.44 4.62
C LYS A 55 -17.24 9.07 4.09
N ILE A 56 -16.99 7.97 4.82
CA ILE A 56 -17.37 6.64 4.35
C ILE A 56 -18.89 6.49 4.30
N ASP A 57 -19.42 5.98 3.19
CA ASP A 57 -20.82 5.56 3.10
C ASP A 57 -21.06 4.36 4.02
N ARG A 58 -21.72 4.64 5.16
CA ARG A 58 -21.99 3.66 6.21
C ARG A 58 -22.89 2.51 5.75
N THR A 59 -23.69 2.70 4.69
CA THR A 59 -24.57 1.65 4.15
C THR A 59 -23.82 0.55 3.41
N LYS A 60 -22.60 0.85 2.93
CA LYS A 60 -21.74 -0.07 2.17
C LYS A 60 -20.34 -0.17 2.79
N ALA A 61 -20.20 0.16 4.07
CA ALA A 61 -18.91 0.29 4.74
C ALA A 61 -18.08 -1.01 4.66
N PHE A 62 -18.72 -2.18 4.77
CA PHE A 62 -18.01 -3.45 4.66
C PHE A 62 -17.48 -3.69 3.24
N GLN A 63 -18.28 -3.45 2.19
CA GLN A 63 -17.85 -3.57 0.81
C GLN A 63 -16.70 -2.61 0.48
N ILE A 64 -16.81 -1.34 0.91
CA ILE A 64 -15.79 -0.31 0.69
C ILE A 64 -14.52 -0.65 1.47
N GLY A 65 -14.66 -1.06 2.73
CA GLY A 65 -13.57 -1.51 3.60
C GLY A 65 -12.86 -2.73 3.02
N PHE A 66 -13.60 -3.73 2.55
CA PHE A 66 -13.04 -4.93 1.93
C PHE A 66 -12.30 -4.61 0.63
N TYR A 67 -12.85 -3.72 -0.20
CA TYR A 67 -12.15 -3.23 -1.39
C TYR A 67 -10.85 -2.50 -1.03
N GLY A 68 -10.89 -1.58 -0.05
CA GLY A 68 -9.70 -0.89 0.44
C GLY A 68 -8.66 -1.83 1.04
N PHE A 69 -9.11 -2.84 1.79
CA PHE A 69 -8.24 -3.87 2.36
C PHE A 69 -7.53 -4.70 1.28
N ASN A 70 -8.21 -5.02 0.17
CA ASN A 70 -7.57 -5.67 -0.97
C ASN A 70 -6.48 -4.78 -1.59
N ILE A 71 -6.76 -3.49 -1.79
CA ILE A 71 -5.75 -2.53 -2.27
C ILE A 71 -4.55 -2.48 -1.31
N HIS A 72 -4.80 -2.30 -0.01
CA HIS A 72 -3.77 -2.30 1.04
C HIS A 72 -2.89 -3.55 0.96
N THR A 73 -3.51 -4.73 0.97
CA THR A 73 -2.80 -6.01 1.03
C THR A 73 -1.87 -6.21 -0.17
N TRP A 74 -2.41 -6.09 -1.40
CA TRP A 74 -1.64 -6.34 -2.60
C TRP A 74 -0.60 -5.26 -2.87
N PHE A 75 -0.89 -4.01 -2.49
CA PHE A 75 0.08 -2.93 -2.59
C PHE A 75 1.23 -3.12 -1.60
N THR A 76 0.95 -3.42 -0.33
CA THR A 76 1.97 -3.66 0.69
C THR A 76 2.91 -4.82 0.30
N TYR A 77 2.37 -5.93 -0.23
CA TYR A 77 3.22 -7.04 -0.68
C TYR A 77 4.07 -6.67 -1.89
N SER A 78 3.50 -5.95 -2.85
CA SER A 78 4.24 -5.49 -4.02
C SER A 78 5.35 -4.51 -3.64
N ASP A 79 5.05 -3.54 -2.77
CA ASP A 79 6.01 -2.55 -2.28
C ASP A 79 7.12 -3.21 -1.45
N ALA A 80 6.78 -4.16 -0.57
CA ALA A 80 7.77 -4.93 0.19
C ALA A 80 8.75 -5.68 -0.73
N ILE A 81 8.25 -6.31 -1.82
CA ILE A 81 9.09 -6.97 -2.81
C ILE A 81 9.98 -5.94 -3.51
N ALA A 82 9.40 -4.82 -3.96
CA ALA A 82 10.14 -3.77 -4.66
C ALA A 82 11.25 -3.16 -3.80
N MET A 83 10.98 -2.93 -2.51
CA MET A 83 11.99 -2.46 -1.54
C MET A 83 13.06 -3.50 -1.27
N ARG A 84 12.66 -4.75 -0.99
CA ARG A 84 13.61 -5.84 -0.70
C ARG A 84 14.54 -6.14 -1.87
N THR A 85 14.09 -5.89 -3.10
CA THR A 85 14.86 -6.11 -4.33
C THR A 85 15.50 -4.82 -4.87
N GLY A 86 15.40 -3.70 -4.16
CA GLY A 86 16.10 -2.46 -4.49
C GLY A 86 15.54 -1.67 -5.69
N HIS A 87 14.29 -1.91 -6.05
CA HIS A 87 13.61 -1.17 -7.13
C HIS A 87 12.99 0.13 -6.62
N VAL A 88 12.61 0.19 -5.35
CA VAL A 88 12.00 1.36 -4.71
C VAL A 88 12.62 1.55 -3.34
N TYR A 89 12.91 2.79 -2.95
CA TYR A 89 13.38 3.14 -1.62
C TYR A 89 12.59 4.34 -1.09
N TYR A 90 12.32 4.34 0.21
CA TYR A 90 11.69 5.46 0.90
C TYR A 90 12.66 5.92 1.99
N PRO A 91 13.40 7.02 1.76
CA PRO A 91 14.36 7.51 2.74
C PRO A 91 13.72 7.90 4.07
N PHE A 92 12.49 8.42 4.00
CA PHE A 92 11.76 8.88 5.17
C PHE A 92 10.61 7.92 5.48
N GLN A 93 10.43 7.58 6.76
CA GLN A 93 9.43 6.60 7.21
C GLN A 93 8.83 7.00 8.56
N VAL A 94 7.58 6.61 8.82
CA VAL A 94 6.97 6.76 10.16
C VAL A 94 7.44 5.64 11.09
N ILE A 95 7.63 4.43 10.56
CA ILE A 95 8.06 3.25 11.30
C ILE A 95 9.31 2.68 10.60
N PRO A 96 10.53 2.98 11.08
CA PRO A 96 11.79 2.67 10.37
C PRO A 96 12.13 1.18 10.28
N VAL A 97 11.45 0.34 11.07
CA VAL A 97 11.70 -1.11 11.13
C VAL A 97 10.88 -1.87 10.08
N LEU A 98 9.81 -1.26 9.57
CA LEU A 98 8.97 -1.90 8.56
C LEU A 98 9.60 -1.74 7.17
N PRO A 99 9.79 -2.84 6.41
CA PRO A 99 10.36 -2.79 5.07
C PRO A 99 9.33 -2.35 4.01
N VAL A 100 8.48 -1.39 4.36
CA VAL A 100 7.39 -0.81 3.55
C VAL A 100 7.18 0.65 3.93
N ASN A 101 6.60 1.46 3.04
CA ASN A 101 6.14 2.79 3.43
C ASN A 101 4.74 2.72 4.06
N PHE A 102 4.68 2.40 5.35
CA PHE A 102 3.41 2.16 6.06
C PHE A 102 2.36 3.28 5.90
N ALA A 103 2.78 4.54 5.82
CA ALA A 103 1.86 5.67 5.63
C ALA A 103 1.17 5.64 4.27
N LEU A 104 1.92 5.35 3.20
CA LEU A 104 1.35 5.19 1.86
C LEU A 104 0.50 3.93 1.78
N ASP A 105 1.04 2.84 2.31
CA ASP A 105 0.53 1.49 2.08
C ASP A 105 -0.74 1.19 2.86
N ALA A 106 -0.83 1.67 4.11
CA ALA A 106 -1.96 1.41 5.00
C ALA A 106 -3.04 2.51 4.95
N SER A 107 -2.70 3.70 4.46
CA SER A 107 -3.59 4.86 4.53
C SER A 107 -3.75 5.55 3.19
N LEU A 108 -2.75 6.32 2.72
CA LEU A 108 -2.97 7.23 1.60
C LEU A 108 -3.48 6.53 0.34
N VAL A 109 -2.81 5.45 -0.07
CA VAL A 109 -3.19 4.71 -1.28
C VAL A 109 -4.54 4.01 -1.09
N PRO A 110 -4.72 3.11 -0.09
CA PRO A 110 -6.00 2.41 0.08
C PRO A 110 -7.19 3.35 0.25
N VAL A 111 -7.06 4.40 1.08
CA VAL A 111 -8.15 5.34 1.34
C VAL A 111 -8.50 6.13 0.08
N THR A 112 -7.52 6.57 -0.71
CA THR A 112 -7.82 7.27 -1.97
C THR A 112 -8.64 6.37 -2.89
N PHE A 113 -8.24 5.10 -3.04
CA PHE A 113 -9.01 4.12 -3.81
C PHE A 113 -10.39 3.85 -3.20
N MET A 114 -10.53 3.78 -1.87
CA MET A 114 -11.84 3.65 -1.20
C MET A 114 -12.76 4.82 -1.49
N LEU A 115 -12.26 6.05 -1.41
CA LEU A 115 -13.03 7.28 -1.67
C LEU A 115 -13.51 7.33 -3.14
N VAL A 116 -12.63 6.99 -4.08
CA VAL A 116 -12.98 6.92 -5.51
C VAL A 116 -13.98 5.80 -5.77
N TYR A 117 -13.76 4.62 -5.18
CA TYR A 117 -14.64 3.46 -5.33
C TYR A 117 -16.05 3.74 -4.80
N GLN A 118 -16.16 4.28 -3.58
CA GLN A 118 -17.47 4.61 -3.00
C GLN A 118 -18.20 5.67 -3.82
N TRP A 119 -17.47 6.67 -4.34
CA TRP A 119 -18.07 7.68 -5.21
C TRP A 119 -18.60 7.05 -6.49
N CYS A 120 -17.87 6.11 -7.09
CA CYS A 120 -18.33 5.41 -8.29
C CYS A 120 -19.61 4.60 -8.05
N ILE A 121 -19.66 3.79 -6.99
CA ILE A 121 -20.83 2.93 -6.72
C ILE A 121 -22.05 3.73 -6.23
N ASN A 122 -21.85 4.94 -5.69
CA ASN A 122 -22.94 5.81 -5.26
C ASN A 122 -23.48 6.71 -6.38
N ASN A 123 -22.66 7.00 -7.39
CA ASN A 123 -23.03 7.86 -8.52
C ASN A 123 -23.17 7.10 -9.84
N ASN A 124 -23.24 5.77 -9.78
CA ASN A 124 -23.34 4.87 -10.94
C ASN A 124 -22.26 5.15 -12.02
N LYS A 125 -21.01 5.33 -11.59
CA LYS A 125 -19.85 5.57 -12.46
C LYS A 125 -19.03 4.32 -12.64
N ASN A 126 -18.26 4.26 -13.73
CA ASN A 126 -17.41 3.12 -14.04
C ASN A 126 -16.19 3.04 -13.10
N VAL A 127 -16.25 2.14 -12.13
CA VAL A 127 -15.17 1.88 -11.15
C VAL A 127 -13.82 1.64 -11.82
N PHE A 128 -13.77 0.90 -12.93
CA PHE A 128 -12.51 0.58 -13.59
C PHE A 128 -11.88 1.83 -14.21
N LEU A 129 -12.66 2.66 -14.90
CA LEU A 129 -12.17 3.91 -15.50
C LEU A 129 -11.59 4.86 -14.45
N TYR A 130 -12.34 5.15 -13.38
CA TYR A 130 -11.87 6.05 -12.33
C TYR A 130 -10.74 5.44 -11.50
N GLY A 131 -10.71 4.12 -11.36
CA GLY A 131 -9.56 3.40 -10.79
C GLY A 131 -8.30 3.60 -11.64
N VAL A 132 -8.37 3.44 -12.96
CA VAL A 132 -7.24 3.68 -13.88
C VAL A 132 -6.76 5.13 -13.77
N LEU A 133 -7.67 6.11 -13.73
CA LEU A 133 -7.31 7.51 -13.52
C LEU A 133 -6.59 7.72 -12.18
N THR A 134 -7.00 7.01 -11.14
CA THR A 134 -6.33 7.02 -9.83
C THR A 134 -4.93 6.40 -9.91
N CYS A 135 -4.75 5.31 -10.66
CA CYS A 135 -3.43 4.73 -10.94
C CYS A 135 -2.52 5.72 -11.69
N VAL A 136 -3.06 6.42 -12.70
CA VAL A 136 -2.34 7.46 -13.45
C VAL A 136 -1.91 8.59 -12.52
N PHE A 137 -2.81 9.08 -11.68
CA PHE A 137 -2.51 10.10 -10.67
C PHE A 137 -1.35 9.66 -9.76
N PHE A 138 -1.42 8.46 -9.19
CA PHE A 138 -0.37 8.00 -8.28
C PHE A 138 0.97 7.80 -8.99
N ALA A 139 0.97 7.18 -10.16
CA ALA A 139 2.21 6.82 -10.85
C ALA A 139 2.88 8.00 -11.55
N PHE A 140 2.12 8.91 -12.16
CA PHE A 140 2.65 9.96 -13.03
C PHE A 140 2.50 11.38 -12.48
N LEU A 141 1.82 11.57 -11.35
CA LEU A 141 1.77 12.88 -10.67
C LEU A 141 2.35 12.79 -9.27
N PHE A 142 1.77 11.92 -8.42
CA PHE A 142 2.16 11.86 -7.01
C PHE A 142 3.57 11.32 -6.80
N LYS A 143 3.89 10.14 -7.34
CA LYS A 143 5.24 9.53 -7.19
C LYS A 143 6.36 10.38 -7.80
N PRO A 144 6.20 11.03 -8.97
CA PRO A 144 7.20 11.98 -9.48
C PRO A 144 7.42 13.19 -8.56
N VAL A 145 6.36 13.76 -7.98
CA VAL A 145 6.50 14.86 -7.00
C VAL A 145 7.24 14.39 -5.76
N MET A 146 6.92 13.19 -5.24
CA MET A 146 7.67 12.59 -4.14
C MET A 146 9.15 12.38 -4.50
N ASN A 147 9.43 11.93 -5.73
CA ASN A 147 10.79 11.68 -6.18
C ASN A 147 11.59 12.98 -6.33
N ALA A 148 10.95 14.06 -6.80
CA ALA A 148 11.57 15.37 -6.88
C ALA A 148 11.94 15.97 -5.51
N TRP A 149 11.34 15.48 -4.43
CA TRP A 149 11.62 15.88 -3.05
C TRP A 149 12.29 14.77 -2.22
N ASP A 150 12.85 13.75 -2.89
CA ASP A 150 13.58 12.65 -2.26
C ASP A 150 12.77 11.77 -1.28
N TYR A 151 11.43 11.84 -1.31
CA TYR A 151 10.57 10.95 -0.50
C TYR A 151 10.46 9.55 -1.10
N ILE A 152 10.85 9.36 -2.35
CA ILE A 152 10.99 8.06 -3.01
C ILE A 152 12.16 8.09 -3.97
N GLN A 153 12.93 7.01 -4.03
CA GLN A 153 13.96 6.80 -5.03
C GLN A 153 13.67 5.52 -5.81
N LEU A 154 13.93 5.54 -7.12
CA LEU A 154 13.75 4.40 -8.00
C LEU A 154 15.12 3.82 -8.36
N GLY A 155 15.28 2.52 -8.18
CA GLY A 155 16.51 1.78 -8.49
C GLY A 155 16.26 0.66 -9.47
N ASN A 156 17.32 -0.04 -9.87
CA ASN A 156 17.26 -1.29 -10.65
C ASN A 156 16.39 -1.21 -11.92
N GLY A 157 16.41 -0.07 -12.63
CA GLY A 157 15.64 0.14 -13.86
C GLY A 157 14.14 0.39 -13.65
N MET A 158 13.68 0.48 -12.41
CA MET A 158 12.30 0.88 -12.08
C MET A 158 12.01 2.30 -12.57
N ASN A 159 10.80 2.51 -13.06
CA ASN A 159 10.33 3.81 -13.53
C ASN A 159 8.84 3.98 -13.22
N PHE A 160 8.32 5.19 -13.44
CA PHE A 160 6.92 5.51 -13.17
C PHE A 160 5.93 4.69 -14.00
N PHE A 161 6.30 4.22 -15.19
CA PHE A 161 5.46 3.36 -16.00
C PHE A 161 5.31 1.95 -15.39
N TYR A 162 6.39 1.37 -14.86
CA TYR A 162 6.30 0.11 -14.12
C TYR A 162 5.49 0.25 -12.83
N LEU A 163 5.60 1.38 -12.12
CA LEU A 163 4.72 1.67 -10.98
C LEU A 163 3.25 1.74 -11.41
N PHE A 164 2.95 2.38 -12.55
CA PHE A 164 1.61 2.42 -13.12
C PHE A 164 1.05 1.01 -13.41
N LEU A 165 1.84 0.14 -14.04
CA LEU A 165 1.43 -1.25 -14.30
C LEU A 165 1.16 -2.02 -13.01
N ASN A 166 1.97 -1.79 -11.96
CA ASN A 166 1.76 -2.39 -10.65
C ASN A 166 0.43 -1.94 -10.03
N TYR A 167 0.16 -0.63 -9.99
CA TYR A 167 -1.13 -0.10 -9.51
C TYR A 167 -2.31 -0.66 -10.32
N LEU A 168 -2.16 -0.80 -11.64
CA LEU A 168 -3.20 -1.35 -12.50
C LEU A 168 -3.49 -2.83 -12.18
N GLY A 169 -2.45 -3.64 -11.96
CA GLY A 169 -2.59 -5.04 -11.53
C GLY A 169 -3.32 -5.15 -10.19
N ILE A 170 -2.94 -4.32 -9.22
CA ILE A 170 -3.58 -4.27 -7.89
C ILE A 170 -5.04 -3.84 -7.97
N LEU A 171 -5.36 -2.81 -8.78
CA LEU A 171 -6.73 -2.38 -9.04
C LEU A 171 -7.59 -3.53 -9.58
N ILE A 172 -7.08 -4.25 -10.59
CA ILE A 172 -7.79 -5.38 -11.19
C ILE A 172 -8.06 -6.46 -10.14
N MET A 173 -7.04 -6.85 -9.37
CA MET A 173 -7.19 -7.85 -8.29
C MET A 173 -8.25 -7.42 -7.28
N ALA A 174 -8.19 -6.18 -6.79
CA ALA A 174 -9.15 -5.67 -5.81
C ALA A 174 -10.59 -5.63 -6.36
N ILE A 175 -10.78 -5.21 -7.62
CA ILE A 175 -12.10 -5.23 -8.27
C ILE A 175 -12.62 -6.67 -8.40
N VAL A 176 -11.79 -7.58 -8.89
CA VAL A 176 -12.18 -8.98 -9.13
C VAL A 176 -12.56 -9.66 -7.81
N ILE A 177 -11.70 -9.59 -6.79
CA ILE A 177 -11.96 -10.20 -5.48
C ILE A 177 -13.23 -9.60 -4.86
N THR A 178 -13.37 -8.28 -4.88
CA THR A 178 -14.57 -7.62 -4.33
C THR A 178 -15.84 -8.08 -5.05
N ARG A 179 -15.82 -8.17 -6.40
CA ARG A 179 -16.97 -8.65 -7.17
C ARG A 179 -17.31 -10.11 -6.91
N ILE A 180 -16.31 -10.97 -6.73
CA ILE A 180 -16.52 -12.38 -6.37
C ILE A 180 -17.26 -12.50 -5.03
N PHE A 181 -16.81 -11.77 -4.01
CA PHE A 181 -17.45 -11.81 -2.68
C PHE A 181 -18.87 -11.23 -2.71
N LEU A 182 -19.10 -10.14 -3.45
CA LEU A 182 -20.45 -9.60 -3.67
C LEU A 182 -21.36 -10.58 -4.43
N TYR A 183 -20.80 -11.39 -5.33
CA TYR A 183 -21.56 -12.43 -6.01
C TYR A 183 -21.97 -13.54 -5.05
N PHE A 184 -21.07 -13.97 -4.17
CA PHE A 184 -21.36 -14.98 -3.14
C PHE A 184 -22.41 -14.50 -2.14
N GLU A 185 -22.36 -13.24 -1.73
CA GLU A 185 -23.37 -12.64 -0.85
C GLU A 185 -24.77 -12.68 -1.47
N LYS A 186 -24.88 -12.46 -2.78
CA LYS A 186 -26.15 -12.48 -3.52
C LYS A 186 -26.65 -13.89 -3.87
N HIS A 187 -25.76 -14.88 -3.88
CA HIS A 187 -26.07 -16.26 -4.26
C HIS A 187 -25.59 -17.24 -3.17
N PRO A 188 -26.19 -17.19 -1.97
CA PRO A 188 -25.84 -18.13 -0.92
C PRO A 188 -26.17 -19.55 -1.39
N LYS A 189 -25.22 -20.48 -1.25
CA LYS A 189 -25.56 -21.90 -1.39
C LYS A 189 -26.60 -22.22 -0.31
N LYS A 190 -27.72 -22.84 -0.69
CA LYS A 190 -28.68 -23.38 0.28
C LYS A 190 -27.89 -24.28 1.22
N ALA A 191 -27.80 -23.89 2.50
CA ALA A 191 -27.28 -24.79 3.52
C ALA A 191 -28.15 -26.06 3.43
N GLY A 192 -27.50 -27.22 3.22
CA GLY A 192 -28.20 -28.49 3.29
C GLY A 192 -28.94 -28.53 4.61
N LYS A 193 -30.26 -28.74 4.56
CA LYS A 193 -31.03 -29.05 5.75
C LYS A 193 -30.34 -30.23 6.42
N THR A 194 -29.77 -30.00 7.59
CA THR A 194 -29.51 -31.08 8.53
C THR A 194 -30.88 -31.36 9.12
N ASP A 195 -31.56 -32.33 8.51
CA ASP A 195 -32.75 -32.96 9.06
C ASP A 195 -32.39 -33.74 10.34
#